data_AF-A0A7Z2VHQ4-F1
#
_entry.id   AF-A0A7Z2VHQ4-F1
#
_cell.length_a   1.000
_cell.length_b   1.000
_cell.length_c   1.000
_cell.angle_alpha   90.00
_cell.angle_beta   90.00
_cell.angle_gamma   90.00
#
_symmetry.space_group_name_H-M   'P 1'
#
loop_
_entity.id
_entity.type
_entity.pdbx_description
1 polymer ?
#
loop_
_entity_poly.entity_id
_entity_poly.type
_entity_poly.pdbx_seq_one_letter_code
_entity_poly.pdbx_strand_id
1 'polypeptide(L)' 'MPPEVNAFSWIFFIFMCLWTGIALFATINPYYFWKLAQSWKALREPPRAYFVFQRIISGVFALIGLSILLLPHLLR' A
#
# COMPACT_ATOMS: atom_id res chain seq x y z
N MET A 1 30.22 0.66 0.96
CA MET A 1 29.41 1.01 -0.22
C MET A 1 29.56 2.49 -0.48
N PRO A 2 29.65 2.94 -1.74
CA PRO A 2 29.67 4.37 -2.05
C PRO A 2 28.44 5.05 -1.43
N PRO A 3 28.55 6.28 -0.91
CA PRO A 3 27.47 6.97 -0.21
C PRO A 3 26.20 7.12 -1.06
N GLU A 4 26.36 7.14 -2.38
CA GLU A 4 25.31 7.27 -3.40
C GLU A 4 24.34 6.08 -3.39
N VAL A 5 24.85 4.87 -3.14
CA VAL A 5 24.05 3.63 -3.10
C VAL A 5 23.17 3.59 -1.83
N ASN A 6 23.62 4.24 -0.75
CA ASN A 6 22.88 4.28 0.50
C ASN A 6 21.64 5.17 0.41
N ALA A 7 21.76 6.38 -0.15
CA ALA A 7 20.63 7.31 -0.21
C ALA A 7 19.47 6.77 -1.06
N PHE A 8 19.78 6.22 -2.23
CA PHE A 8 18.78 5.60 -3.10
C PHE A 8 18.08 4.41 -2.42
N SER A 9 18.85 3.54 -1.76
CA SER A 9 18.30 2.38 -1.05
C SER A 9 17.38 2.80 0.10
N TRP A 10 17.75 3.84 0.85
CA TRP A 10 16.90 4.40 1.92
C TRP A 10 15.60 4.99 1.39
N ILE A 11 15.66 5.77 0.29
CA ILE A 11 14.47 6.33 -0.35
C ILE A 11 13.53 5.22 -0.80
N PHE A 12 14.09 4.20 -1.46
CA PHE A 12 13.31 3.03 -1.91
C PHE A 12 12.67 2.28 -0.73
N PHE A 13 13.40 2.10 0.37
CA PHE A 13 12.87 1.47 1.57
C PHE A 13 11.71 2.26 2.17
N ILE A 14 11.86 3.58 2.33
CA ILE A 14 10.80 4.47 2.84
C ILE A 14 9.57 4.39 1.92
N PHE A 15 9.78 4.45 0.61
CA PHE A 15 8.70 4.29 -0.36
C PHE A 15 7.96 2.97 -0.20
N MET A 16 8.69 1.86 -0.06
CA MET A 16 8.08 0.54 0.14
C MET A 16 7.30 0.43 1.45
N CYS A 17 7.80 1.03 2.54
CA CYS A 17 7.07 1.10 3.80
C CYS A 17 5.77 1.90 3.65
N LEU A 18 5.82 3.07 3.00
CA LEU A 18 4.64 3.90 2.77
C LEU A 18 3.63 3.21 1.86
N TRP A 19 4.08 2.64 0.74
CA TRP A 19 3.24 1.85 -0.17
C TRP A 19 2.51 0.74 0.58
N THR A 20 3.26 -0.07 1.33
CA THR A 20 2.73 -1.24 2.03
C THR A 20 1.76 -0.82 3.13
N GLY A 21 2.10 0.22 3.89
CA GLY A 21 1.21 0.78 4.92
C GLY A 21 -0.10 1.32 4.34
N ILE A 22 -0.04 2.03 3.21
CA ILE A 22 -1.24 2.54 2.53
C ILE A 22 -2.08 1.39 1.97
N ALA A 23 -1.45 0.38 1.36
CA ALA A 23 -2.14 -0.80 0.84
C ALA A 23 -2.84 -1.59 1.97
N LEU A 24 -2.17 -1.77 3.11
CA LEU A 24 -2.77 -2.40 4.30
C LEU A 24 -3.95 -1.58 4.84
N PHE A 25 -3.80 -0.26 4.95
CA PHE A 25 -4.88 0.62 5.38
C PHE A 25 -6.08 0.54 4.44
N ALA A 26 -5.85 0.56 3.12
CA ALA A 26 -6.89 0.40 2.10
C ALA A 26 -7.56 -0.98 2.15
N THR A 27 -6.84 -2.02 2.59
CA THR A 27 -7.37 -3.37 2.76
C THR A 27 -8.26 -3.46 4.00
N ILE A 28 -7.78 -2.98 5.14
CA ILE A 28 -8.51 -3.03 6.42
C ILE A 28 -9.76 -2.16 6.33
N ASN A 29 -9.62 -0.92 5.86
CA ASN A 29 -10.70 0.05 5.84
C ASN A 29 -10.85 0.74 4.46
N PRO A 30 -11.40 0.03 3.46
CA PRO A 30 -11.49 0.53 2.09
C PRO A 30 -12.37 1.77 1.96
N TYR A 31 -13.43 1.90 2.78
CA TYR A 31 -14.32 3.07 2.75
C TYR A 31 -13.60 4.34 3.20
N TYR A 32 -12.86 4.30 4.31
CA TYR A 32 -12.12 5.48 4.78
C TYR A 32 -10.99 5.84 3.83
N PHE A 33 -10.30 4.85 3.26
CA PHE A 33 -9.29 5.11 2.23
C PHE A 33 -9.90 5.82 1.01
N TRP A 34 -11.03 5.32 0.50
CA TRP A 34 -11.73 5.96 -0.61
C TRP A 34 -12.21 7.36 -0.23
N LYS A 35 -12.71 7.55 0.99
CA LYS A 35 -13.14 8.85 1.49
C LYS A 35 -11.99 9.86 1.56
N LEU A 36 -10.77 9.45 1.89
CA LEU A 36 -9.62 10.35 1.89
C LEU A 36 -9.09 10.63 0.47
N ALA A 37 -8.92 9.58 -0.34
CA ALA A 37 -8.23 9.68 -1.62
C ALA A 37 -9.12 10.11 -2.78
N GLN A 38 -10.41 9.77 -2.74
CA GLN A 38 -11.31 9.86 -3.90
C GLN A 38 -12.64 10.57 -3.63
N SER A 39 -13.02 10.84 -2.37
CA SER A 39 -14.30 11.53 -2.08
C SER A 39 -14.43 12.88 -2.78
N TRP A 40 -13.36 13.65 -2.85
CA TRP A 40 -13.33 14.98 -3.47
C TRP A 40 -13.59 14.95 -4.99
N LYS A 41 -13.40 13.79 -5.63
CA LYS A 41 -13.68 13.59 -7.07
C LYS A 41 -15.08 13.02 -7.32
N ALA A 42 -15.72 12.44 -6.30
CA ALA A 42 -16.91 11.63 -6.49
C ALA A 42 -18.19 12.46 -6.30
N LEU A 43 -19.07 12.43 -7.30
CA LEU A 43 -20.40 13.05 -7.22
C LEU A 43 -21.40 12.21 -6.41
N ARG A 44 -21.14 10.90 -6.25
CA ARG A 44 -21.98 9.94 -5.50
C ARG A 44 -21.12 8.86 -4.86
N GLU A 45 -21.60 8.28 -3.77
CA GLU A 45 -20.92 7.16 -3.10
C GLU A 45 -20.95 5.88 -3.96
N PRO A 46 -19.82 5.14 -4.04
CA PRO A 46 -19.73 3.88 -4.77
C PRO A 46 -20.62 2.79 -4.15
N PRO A 47 -21.07 1.83 -4.96
CA PRO A 47 -21.78 0.65 -4.45
C PRO A 47 -20.88 -0.22 -3.58
N ARG A 48 -21.47 -1.01 -2.68
CA ARG A 48 -20.72 -1.90 -1.76
C ARG A 48 -19.75 -2.85 -2.48
N ALA A 49 -20.10 -3.32 -3.67
CA ALA A 49 -19.25 -4.19 -4.49
C ALA A 49 -17.89 -3.55 -4.83
N TYR A 50 -17.85 -2.22 -5.02
CA TYR A 50 -16.62 -1.49 -5.27
C TYR A 50 -15.64 -1.62 -4.09
N PHE A 51 -16.12 -1.48 -2.85
CA PHE A 51 -15.28 -1.60 -1.66
C PHE A 51 -14.77 -3.02 -1.42
N VAL A 52 -15.56 -4.04 -1.80
CA VAL A 52 -15.12 -5.44 -1.77
C VAL A 52 -13.98 -5.65 -2.76
N PHE A 53 -14.15 -5.18 -4.00
CA PHE A 53 -13.13 -5.27 -5.03
C PHE A 53 -11.84 -4.51 -4.65
N GLN A 54 -11.99 -3.30 -4.12
CA GLN A 54 -10.88 -2.49 -3.63
C GLN A 54 -10.13 -3.21 -2.50
N ARG A 55 -10.82 -3.86 -1.56
CA ARG A 55 -10.20 -4.64 -0.49
C ARG A 55 -9.40 -5.83 -1.03
N ILE A 56 -9.92 -6.55 -2.03
CA ILE A 56 -9.22 -7.68 -2.64
C ILE A 56 -7.93 -7.20 -3.32
N ILE A 57 -8.03 -6.15 -4.16
CA ILE A 57 -6.88 -5.61 -4.88
C ILE A 57 -5.82 -5.07 -3.91
N SER A 58 -6.23 -4.21 -2.98
CA SER A 58 -5.31 -3.64 -1.99
C SER A 58 -4.68 -4.73 -1.11
N GLY A 59 -5.42 -5.80 -0.81
CA GLY A 59 -4.90 -6.97 -0.10
C GLY A 59 -3.79 -7.67 -0.86
N VAL A 60 -3.94 -7.87 -2.17
CA VAL A 60 -2.88 -8.45 -3.01
C VAL A 60 -1.64 -7.55 -3.01
N PHE A 61 -1.80 -6.23 -3.17
CA PHE A 61 -0.68 -5.29 -3.11
C PHE A 61 -0.01 -5.25 -1.74
N ALA A 62 -0.77 -5.34 -0.65
CA ALA A 62 -0.25 -5.41 0.70
C ALA A 62 0.58 -6.68 0.92
N LEU A 63 0.11 -7.83 0.42
CA LEU A 63 0.85 -9.10 0.49
C LEU A 63 2.16 -9.04 -0.28
N ILE A 64 2.17 -8.46 -1.49
CA ILE A 64 3.39 -8.27 -2.28
C ILE A 64 4.38 -7.38 -1.52
N GLY A 65 3.92 -6.23 -1.03
CA GLY A 65 4.75 -5.28 -0.28
C GLY A 65 5.34 -5.89 0.99
N LEU A 66 4.53 -6.61 1.77
CA LEU A 66 4.98 -7.35 2.95
C LEU A 66 5.99 -8.43 2.59
N SER A 67 5.75 -9.19 1.52
CA SER A 67 6.67 -10.23 1.09
C SER A 67 8.04 -9.65 0.76
N ILE A 68 8.09 -8.55 0.01
CA ILE A 68 9.35 -7.86 -0.34
C ILE A 68 10.07 -7.33 0.89
N LEU A 69 9.34 -6.72 1.83
CA LEU A 69 9.93 -6.17 3.06
C LEU A 69 10.42 -7.26 4.03
N LEU A 70 9.75 -8.41 4.09
CA LEU A 70 10.07 -9.51 5.00
C LEU A 70 11.05 -10.52 4.39
N LEU A 71 11.18 -10.58 3.06
CA LEU A 71 12.07 -11.51 2.35
C LEU A 71 13.51 -11.51 2.92
N PRO A 72 14.15 -10.36 3.22
CA PRO A 72 15.51 -10.34 3.76
C PRO A 72 15.61 -10.91 5.18
N HIS A 73 14.50 -10.99 5.92
CA HIS A 73 14.45 -11.59 7.26
C HIS A 73 14.10 -13.08 7.20
N LEU A 74 13.36 -13.52 6.18
CA LEU A 74 12.99 -14.92 5.99
C LEU A 74 14.10 -15.75 5.33
N LEU A 75 14.94 -15.12 4.51
CA LEU A 75 16.08 -15.77 3.83
C LEU A 75 17.40 -15.70 4.64
N ARG A 76 17.33 -15.23 5.89
CA ARG A 76 18.47 -15.10 6.79
C ARG A 76 18.50 -16.24 7.79
#